data_AF-A0A925PLX6-F1
#
_entry.id   AF-A0A925PLX6-F1
#
_cell.length_a   1.000
_cell.length_b   1.000
_cell.length_c   1.000
_cell.angle_alpha   90.00
_cell.angle_beta   90.00
_cell.angle_gamma   90.00
#
_symmetry.space_group_name_H-M   'P 1'
#
loop_
_entity.id
_entity.type
_entity.pdbx_description
1 polymer ?
#
loop_
_entity_poly.entity_id
_entity_poly.type
_entity_poly.pdbx_seq_one_letter_code
_entity_poly.pdbx_strand_id
1 'polypeptide(L)'
;MNIQERKEKWKAVVVKNIARSPERMEKFLTTSNIELERCFTPGFDYPGYEEQLGFPGEYPYTRGVQPTMYRGRFWTMRQYAGFGTAKESNERYKYLLSAGQTGLSVAFDLPTQMGYDSDAAMSQGEVGKVGVAIDSLADMEILFNGIPLDTVSTSMTINSTAAILLCMYIAVAEKQGVSADKISGTIQNDILKEYMARGTYIYPPRESMRIITDIFAYCKDQVPKWNTISISGYHIREAGSSAVQEVAFTLADGIAYVEAAIKAGLAVDDFAPRLAFFFNSHNNLFEEVAKFRAARRIWGKIMKERFGARDPKSQMLRFHTQTAGCTLTAQQPDNNIMRVTMQALAAVLGGTQSLHTNSRDEALALPTEASVRIALRTQQVIAYESGVADSIDPLAGSFLVESLTDQIEKAALEYIDKIDQLGGAVEAISRGFQQKEIQDSAYAYQKAIEKDELIIVGVNKFTVKEAPPTGLLKVKEEVEISQKKSLGEMKAGRDAAAVKAALATLETAAKGTDNLMPHILAAVKTYATLGEIADVFRGVFGKHTETVVL
;
A
#
# COMPACT_ATOMS: atom_id res chain seq x y z
N MET A 1 32.20 26.80 -26.75
CA MET A 1 31.09 25.98 -27.30
C MET A 1 30.20 25.60 -26.14
N ASN A 2 28.97 26.10 -26.09
CA ASN A 2 28.05 25.75 -25.01
C ASN A 2 27.57 24.29 -25.16
N ILE A 3 26.97 23.71 -24.13
CA ILE A 3 26.47 22.32 -24.14
C ILE A 3 25.48 22.08 -25.27
N GLN A 4 24.68 23.08 -25.65
CA GLN A 4 23.69 22.94 -26.70
C GLN A 4 24.36 22.77 -28.06
N GLU A 5 25.35 23.61 -28.38
CA GLU A 5 26.17 23.46 -29.58
C GLU A 5 26.90 22.11 -29.59
N ARG A 6 27.37 21.62 -28.43
CA ARG A 6 27.98 20.28 -28.31
C ARG A 6 26.97 19.18 -28.56
N LYS A 7 25.74 19.31 -28.04
CA LYS A 7 24.63 18.39 -28.25
C LYS A 7 24.25 18.33 -29.73
N GLU A 8 24.20 19.46 -30.43
CA GLU A 8 23.95 19.49 -31.88
C GLU A 8 25.05 18.81 -32.69
N LYS A 9 26.34 19.07 -32.39
CA LYS A 9 27.43 18.33 -33.05
C LYS A 9 27.39 16.83 -32.75
N TRP A 10 27.04 16.46 -31.51
CA TRP A 10 26.89 15.07 -31.12
C TRP A 10 25.72 14.37 -31.85
N LYS A 11 24.59 15.06 -32.06
CA LYS A 11 23.45 14.53 -32.85
C LYS A 11 23.87 14.12 -34.26
N ALA A 12 24.75 14.88 -34.92
CA ALA A 12 25.26 14.49 -36.24
C ALA A 12 26.05 13.17 -36.19
N VAL A 13 26.83 12.93 -35.13
CA VAL A 13 27.53 11.65 -34.91
C VAL A 13 26.54 10.52 -34.66
N VAL A 14 25.50 10.78 -33.87
CA VAL A 14 24.42 9.80 -33.60
C VAL A 14 23.73 9.39 -34.91
N VAL A 15 23.35 10.34 -35.78
CA VAL A 15 22.72 10.04 -37.07
C VAL A 15 23.59 9.11 -37.92
N LYS A 16 24.91 9.39 -37.99
CA LYS A 16 25.85 8.54 -38.73
C LYS A 16 25.91 7.11 -38.16
N ASN A 17 25.87 6.96 -36.84
CA ASN A 17 25.91 5.65 -36.19
C ASN A 17 24.59 4.88 -36.39
N ILE A 18 23.45 5.55 -36.24
CA ILE A 18 22.12 4.96 -36.45
C ILE A 18 21.94 4.48 -37.89
N ALA A 19 22.46 5.22 -38.87
CA ALA A 19 22.43 4.81 -40.28
C ALA A 19 23.20 3.49 -40.54
N ARG A 20 24.21 3.17 -39.70
CA ARG A 20 24.97 1.92 -39.80
C ARG A 20 24.34 0.80 -38.97
N SER A 21 23.86 1.12 -37.78
CA SER A 21 23.23 0.19 -36.85
C SER A 21 22.10 0.93 -36.15
N PRO A 22 20.84 0.66 -36.51
CA PRO A 22 19.71 1.33 -35.89
C PRO A 22 19.62 1.00 -34.40
N GLU A 23 18.96 1.88 -33.65
CA GLU A 23 18.62 1.60 -32.27
C GLU A 23 17.56 0.50 -32.18
N ARG A 24 17.43 -0.08 -30.99
CA ARG A 24 16.52 -1.21 -30.75
C ARG A 24 15.05 -0.87 -30.96
N MET A 25 14.69 0.41 -30.80
CA MET A 25 13.34 0.93 -30.94
C MET A 25 13.42 2.34 -31.52
N GLU A 26 12.37 2.77 -32.22
CA GLU A 26 12.25 4.15 -32.72
C GLU A 26 12.09 5.15 -31.56
N LYS A 27 11.31 4.77 -30.55
CA LYS A 27 11.10 5.53 -29.32
C LYS A 27 11.35 4.66 -28.10
N PHE A 28 11.94 5.26 -27.07
CA PHE A 28 12.14 4.63 -25.77
C PHE A 28 11.16 5.26 -24.79
N LEU A 29 10.15 4.50 -24.39
CA LEU A 29 9.05 4.99 -23.56
C LEU A 29 9.11 4.35 -22.17
N THR A 30 8.77 5.13 -21.14
CA THR A 30 8.48 4.58 -19.81
C THR A 30 7.10 3.92 -19.78
N THR A 31 6.74 3.29 -18.65
CA THR A 31 5.40 2.70 -18.50
C THR A 31 4.28 3.74 -18.44
N SER A 32 4.62 5.00 -18.17
CA SER A 32 3.70 6.15 -18.25
C SER A 32 3.73 6.86 -19.60
N ASN A 33 4.27 6.22 -20.65
CA ASN A 33 4.37 6.78 -22.00
C ASN A 33 5.20 8.08 -22.07
N ILE A 34 6.14 8.27 -21.15
CA ILE A 34 7.10 9.38 -21.18
C ILE A 34 8.26 8.98 -22.08
N GLU A 35 8.60 9.81 -23.07
CA GLU A 35 9.73 9.56 -23.97
C GLU A 35 11.05 9.88 -23.29
N LEU A 36 11.95 8.90 -23.27
CA LEU A 36 13.29 9.04 -22.74
C LEU A 36 14.22 9.56 -23.84
N GLU A 37 14.76 10.77 -23.63
CA GLU A 37 15.86 11.25 -24.45
C GLU A 37 17.07 10.31 -24.36
N ARG A 38 17.76 10.14 -25.48
CA ARG A 38 18.99 9.33 -25.56
C ARG A 38 20.06 9.76 -24.55
N CYS A 39 20.16 11.06 -24.27
CA CYS A 39 21.12 11.61 -23.32
C CYS A 39 20.60 12.93 -22.74
N PHE A 40 20.32 12.92 -21.44
CA PHE A 40 19.95 14.10 -20.68
C PHE A 40 21.20 14.92 -20.36
N THR A 41 21.12 16.23 -20.54
CA THR A 41 22.22 17.19 -20.34
C THR A 41 21.72 18.34 -19.48
N PRO A 42 22.59 19.02 -18.71
CA PRO A 42 22.19 20.22 -18.00
C PRO A 42 21.70 21.26 -19.00
N GLY A 43 20.44 21.68 -18.90
CA GLY A 43 20.10 23.06 -19.25
C GLY A 43 20.85 23.93 -18.25
N PHE A 44 21.56 24.96 -18.69
CA PHE A 44 22.55 25.64 -17.84
C PHE A 44 21.99 26.41 -16.64
N ASP A 45 20.67 26.43 -16.48
CA ASP A 45 20.03 26.70 -15.21
C ASP A 45 19.22 25.45 -14.86
N TYR A 46 19.42 24.93 -13.65
CA TYR A 46 18.42 24.13 -12.96
C TYR A 46 17.64 25.13 -12.07
N PRO A 47 16.78 26.00 -12.66
CA PRO A 47 16.11 27.03 -11.88
C PRO A 47 15.26 26.35 -10.81
N GLY A 48 15.36 26.83 -9.57
CA GLY A 48 14.62 26.27 -8.45
C GLY A 48 15.21 24.98 -7.87
N TYR A 49 16.52 24.69 -8.02
CA TYR A 49 17.17 23.56 -7.32
C TYR A 49 16.84 23.55 -5.81
N GLU A 50 17.01 24.70 -5.15
CA GLU A 50 16.71 24.84 -3.72
C GLU A 50 15.20 24.70 -3.44
N GLU A 51 14.34 25.28 -4.28
CA GLU A 51 12.88 25.24 -4.12
C GLU A 51 12.26 23.87 -4.39
N GLN A 52 12.80 23.11 -5.36
CA GLN A 52 12.22 21.87 -5.86
C GLN A 52 12.88 20.62 -5.29
N LEU A 53 14.16 20.68 -4.89
CA LEU A 53 14.88 19.57 -4.30
C LEU A 53 15.10 19.78 -2.81
N GLY A 54 15.67 20.93 -2.42
CA GLY A 54 15.99 21.24 -1.04
C GLY A 54 16.95 20.23 -0.39
N PHE A 55 16.96 20.18 0.94
CA PHE A 55 17.68 19.18 1.72
C PHE A 55 16.74 18.05 2.20
N PRO A 56 17.24 16.81 2.38
CA PRO A 56 16.46 15.75 3.01
C PRO A 56 15.93 16.19 4.39
N GLY A 57 14.68 15.89 4.69
CA GLY A 57 14.02 16.31 5.93
C GLY A 57 13.46 17.73 5.92
N GLU A 58 13.60 18.47 4.82
CA GLU A 58 13.05 19.81 4.65
C GLU A 58 12.05 19.86 3.50
N TYR A 59 11.11 20.81 3.56
CA TYR A 59 10.15 21.06 2.49
C TYR A 59 10.88 21.35 1.15
N PRO A 60 10.46 20.77 0.01
CA PRO A 60 9.26 19.98 -0.22
C PRO A 60 9.47 18.44 -0.10
N TYR A 61 10.50 18.01 0.62
CA TYR A 61 10.81 16.60 0.94
C TYR A 61 11.14 15.70 -0.25
N THR A 62 11.42 16.27 -1.42
CA THR A 62 11.75 15.51 -2.64
C THR A 62 12.88 14.50 -2.38
N ARG A 63 13.91 14.92 -1.63
CA ARG A 63 15.09 14.10 -1.31
C ARG A 63 14.93 13.17 -0.09
N GLY A 64 13.72 13.08 0.47
CA GLY A 64 13.39 12.23 1.61
C GLY A 64 12.84 13.03 2.81
N VAL A 65 12.05 12.37 3.64
CA VAL A 65 11.33 13.00 4.78
C VAL A 65 12.14 13.05 6.08
N GLN A 66 13.33 12.44 6.12
CA GLN A 66 14.22 12.46 7.29
C GLN A 66 15.59 13.02 6.89
N PRO A 67 16.26 13.80 7.75
CA PRO A 67 17.55 14.41 7.42
C PRO A 67 18.69 13.40 7.32
N THR A 68 18.59 12.24 7.99
CA THR A 68 19.63 11.19 7.98
C THR A 68 19.24 9.95 7.17
N MET A 69 17.97 9.82 6.77
CA MET A 69 17.42 8.64 6.08
C MET A 69 18.06 7.32 6.55
N TYR A 70 18.60 6.52 5.63
CA TYR A 70 19.13 5.19 5.92
C TYR A 70 20.50 5.18 6.60
N ARG A 71 21.22 6.30 6.59
CA ARG A 71 22.45 6.45 7.40
C ARG A 71 22.13 6.41 8.88
N GLY A 72 20.94 6.87 9.27
CA GLY A 72 20.43 6.79 10.63
C GLY A 72 19.75 5.44 10.93
N ARG A 73 18.81 5.04 10.07
CA ARG A 73 18.08 3.77 10.22
C ARG A 73 17.59 3.26 8.87
N PHE A 74 17.84 1.99 8.57
CA PHE A 74 17.24 1.34 7.40
C PHE A 74 15.70 1.44 7.40
N TRP A 75 15.11 1.29 6.22
CA TRP A 75 13.67 1.10 6.12
C TRP A 75 13.23 -0.11 6.94
N THR A 76 11.96 -0.13 7.35
CA THR A 76 11.42 -1.32 8.02
C THR A 76 11.28 -2.44 7.01
N MET A 77 12.04 -3.52 7.19
CA MET A 77 11.89 -4.76 6.42
C MET A 77 10.63 -5.45 6.92
N ARG A 78 9.57 -5.39 6.12
CA ARG A 78 8.21 -5.73 6.56
C ARG A 78 7.58 -6.72 5.58
N GLN A 79 7.81 -8.02 5.78
CA GLN A 79 7.14 -9.03 4.97
C GLN A 79 5.67 -9.15 5.37
N TYR A 80 4.84 -9.24 4.34
CA TYR A 80 3.41 -9.49 4.39
C TYR A 80 3.25 -10.99 4.58
N ALA A 81 2.59 -11.35 5.66
CA ALA A 81 2.46 -12.73 6.08
C ALA A 81 1.13 -12.92 6.83
N GLY A 82 0.72 -14.18 6.92
CA GLY A 82 -0.55 -14.57 7.52
C GLY A 82 -1.33 -15.40 6.51
N PHE A 83 -1.64 -16.63 6.88
CA PHE A 83 -2.53 -17.54 6.16
C PHE A 83 -2.90 -18.69 7.09
N GLY A 84 -3.99 -19.38 6.77
CA GLY A 84 -4.49 -20.44 7.62
C GLY A 84 -5.04 -19.90 8.94
N THR A 85 -4.72 -20.59 10.03
CA THR A 85 -5.18 -20.24 11.37
C THR A 85 -4.33 -19.13 12.02
N ALA A 86 -4.89 -18.49 13.05
CA ALA A 86 -4.16 -17.50 13.86
C ALA A 86 -2.87 -18.06 14.49
N LYS A 87 -2.88 -19.35 14.86
CA LYS A 87 -1.72 -20.03 15.44
C LYS A 87 -0.59 -20.20 14.42
N GLU A 88 -0.90 -20.72 13.24
CA GLU A 88 0.10 -20.91 12.17
C GLU A 88 0.70 -19.56 11.74
N SER A 89 -0.15 -18.53 11.66
CA SER A 89 0.29 -17.17 11.36
C SER A 89 1.19 -16.58 12.46
N ASN A 90 0.87 -16.81 13.75
CA ASN A 90 1.73 -16.41 14.88
C ASN A 90 3.11 -17.08 14.82
N GLU A 91 3.16 -18.39 14.54
CA GLU A 91 4.42 -19.13 14.37
C GLU A 91 5.25 -18.54 13.23
N ARG A 92 4.61 -18.19 12.11
CA ARG A 92 5.27 -17.52 10.98
C ARG A 92 5.80 -16.14 11.35
N TYR A 93 5.06 -15.35 12.13
CA TYR A 93 5.52 -14.04 12.59
C TYR A 93 6.77 -14.15 13.47
N LYS A 94 6.77 -15.08 14.43
CA LYS A 94 7.93 -15.36 15.27
C LYS A 94 9.14 -15.81 14.45
N TYR A 95 8.92 -16.68 13.47
CA TYR A 95 9.96 -17.08 12.52
C TYR A 95 10.57 -15.88 11.79
N LEU A 96 9.74 -15.03 11.18
CA LEU A 96 10.21 -13.88 10.42
C LEU A 96 10.96 -12.87 11.30
N LEU A 97 10.44 -12.58 12.50
CA LEU A 97 11.11 -11.73 13.49
C LEU A 97 12.50 -12.30 13.84
N SER A 98 12.59 -13.61 14.09
CA SER A 98 13.87 -14.28 14.36
C SER A 98 14.84 -14.26 13.17
N ALA A 99 14.31 -14.15 11.94
CA ALA A 99 15.10 -14.10 10.71
C ALA A 99 15.55 -12.67 10.31
N GLY A 100 15.24 -11.67 11.13
CA GLY A 100 15.66 -10.27 10.95
C GLY A 100 14.59 -9.33 10.37
N GLN A 101 13.33 -9.75 10.31
CA GLN A 101 12.21 -8.82 10.05
C GLN A 101 12.08 -7.82 11.20
N THR A 102 11.83 -6.54 10.88
CA THR A 102 11.82 -5.44 11.86
C THR A 102 10.43 -4.86 12.13
N GLY A 103 9.39 -5.36 11.47
CA GLY A 103 7.99 -5.06 11.76
C GLY A 103 7.06 -6.09 11.14
N LEU A 104 5.87 -6.30 11.71
CA LEU A 104 4.89 -7.29 11.23
C LEU A 104 3.96 -6.70 10.17
N SER A 105 3.51 -7.50 9.21
CA SER A 105 2.41 -7.11 8.32
C SER A 105 1.46 -8.27 8.16
N VAL A 106 0.23 -8.07 8.63
CA VAL A 106 -0.82 -9.10 8.73
C VAL A 106 -1.67 -9.08 7.47
N ALA A 107 -1.72 -10.23 6.80
CA ALA A 107 -2.64 -10.54 5.72
C ALA A 107 -3.87 -11.25 6.27
N PHE A 108 -5.07 -10.73 6.01
CA PHE A 108 -6.34 -11.34 6.44
C PHE A 108 -7.02 -12.05 5.28
N ASP A 109 -7.80 -13.10 5.57
CA ASP A 109 -8.57 -13.79 4.53
C ASP A 109 -9.71 -12.92 3.96
N LEU A 110 -10.34 -13.38 2.88
CA LEU A 110 -11.45 -12.63 2.26
C LEU A 110 -12.66 -12.46 3.20
N PRO A 111 -13.12 -13.49 3.95
CA PRO A 111 -14.18 -13.33 4.94
C PRO A 111 -13.94 -12.19 5.93
N THR A 112 -12.76 -12.15 6.55
CA THR A 112 -12.36 -11.11 7.51
C THR A 112 -12.38 -9.72 6.87
N GLN A 113 -11.88 -9.60 5.64
CA GLN A 113 -11.87 -8.35 4.88
C GLN A 113 -13.28 -7.87 4.53
N MET A 114 -14.18 -8.81 4.20
CA MET A 114 -15.54 -8.56 3.77
C MET A 114 -16.55 -8.50 4.92
N GLY A 115 -16.10 -8.59 6.17
CA GLY A 115 -16.97 -8.47 7.35
C GLY A 115 -17.82 -9.72 7.62
N TYR A 116 -17.36 -10.90 7.24
CA TYR A 116 -18.07 -12.15 7.47
C TYR A 116 -17.29 -13.03 8.44
N ASP A 117 -18.01 -13.64 9.37
CA ASP A 117 -17.49 -14.72 10.20
C ASP A 117 -17.22 -15.96 9.34
N SER A 118 -16.31 -16.81 9.80
CA SER A 118 -15.92 -18.06 9.14
C SER A 118 -17.07 -19.06 8.99
N ASP A 119 -18.13 -18.96 9.80
CA ASP A 119 -19.34 -19.80 9.72
C ASP A 119 -20.42 -19.23 8.77
N ALA A 120 -20.23 -18.04 8.21
CA ALA A 120 -21.17 -17.45 7.27
C ALA A 120 -21.18 -18.18 5.93
N ALA A 121 -22.35 -18.23 5.27
CA ALA A 121 -22.50 -18.90 3.98
C ALA A 121 -21.58 -18.31 2.88
N MET A 122 -21.35 -16.99 2.91
CA MET A 122 -20.45 -16.30 1.98
C MET A 122 -18.96 -16.62 2.19
N SER A 123 -18.60 -17.22 3.34
CA SER A 123 -17.21 -17.52 3.70
C SER A 123 -16.75 -18.89 3.22
N GLN A 124 -17.68 -19.75 2.77
CA GLN A 124 -17.39 -21.14 2.41
C GLN A 124 -16.29 -21.23 1.34
N GLY A 125 -15.22 -21.99 1.64
CA GLY A 125 -14.09 -22.19 0.73
C GLY A 125 -13.02 -21.12 0.78
N GLU A 126 -13.26 -19.98 1.42
CA GLU A 126 -12.35 -18.82 1.47
C GLU A 126 -11.64 -18.65 2.83
N VAL A 127 -12.11 -19.35 3.87
CA VAL A 127 -11.57 -19.25 5.23
C VAL A 127 -10.09 -19.63 5.26
N GLY A 128 -9.25 -18.68 5.70
CA GLY A 128 -7.80 -18.86 5.84
C GLY A 128 -7.02 -19.00 4.51
N LYS A 129 -7.66 -18.87 3.34
CA LYS A 129 -7.02 -19.19 2.04
C LYS A 129 -5.95 -18.19 1.62
N VAL A 130 -6.30 -16.90 1.66
CA VAL A 130 -5.44 -15.80 1.17
C VAL A 130 -4.86 -14.95 2.31
N GLY A 131 -5.16 -15.32 3.54
CA GLY A 131 -4.76 -14.60 4.74
C GLY A 131 -5.23 -15.34 5.99
N VAL A 132 -4.92 -14.81 7.17
CA VAL A 132 -5.38 -15.37 8.44
C VAL A 132 -6.88 -15.12 8.63
N ALA A 133 -7.61 -16.13 9.12
CA ALA A 133 -9.01 -15.99 9.53
C ALA A 133 -9.10 -15.35 10.93
N ILE A 134 -9.86 -14.26 11.05
CA ILE A 134 -10.11 -13.56 12.33
C ILE A 134 -11.59 -13.25 12.45
N ASP A 135 -12.28 -13.98 13.32
CA ASP A 135 -13.70 -13.78 13.58
C ASP A 135 -13.93 -12.95 14.85
N SER A 136 -12.98 -12.95 15.79
CA SER A 136 -13.20 -12.39 17.12
C SER A 136 -11.90 -11.95 17.81
N LEU A 137 -12.05 -11.33 18.98
CA LEU A 137 -10.92 -11.02 19.87
C LEU A 137 -10.11 -12.28 20.24
N ALA A 138 -10.74 -13.45 20.34
CA ALA A 138 -10.05 -14.69 20.69
C ALA A 138 -9.00 -15.10 19.65
N ASP A 139 -9.31 -14.92 18.36
CA ASP A 139 -8.36 -15.22 17.29
C ASP A 139 -7.19 -14.24 17.30
N MET A 140 -7.48 -12.97 17.59
CA MET A 140 -6.46 -11.91 17.71
C MET A 140 -5.52 -12.15 18.90
N GLU A 141 -6.03 -12.66 20.02
CA GLU A 141 -5.23 -13.07 21.19
C GLU A 141 -4.24 -14.17 20.81
N ILE A 142 -4.68 -15.18 20.03
CA ILE A 142 -3.82 -16.25 19.53
C ILE A 142 -2.78 -15.68 18.54
N LEU A 143 -3.22 -14.83 17.61
CA LEU A 143 -2.38 -14.27 16.56
C LEU A 143 -1.18 -13.50 17.12
N PHE A 144 -1.36 -12.79 18.23
CA PHE A 144 -0.32 -11.99 18.88
C PHE A 144 0.24 -12.59 20.17
N ASN A 145 -0.09 -13.85 20.48
CA ASN A 145 0.43 -14.52 21.66
C ASN A 145 1.97 -14.54 21.67
N GLY A 146 2.58 -13.98 22.72
CA GLY A 146 4.03 -13.90 22.88
C GLY A 146 4.73 -12.92 21.95
N ILE A 147 4.00 -11.98 21.32
CA ILE A 147 4.56 -10.87 20.54
C ILE A 147 4.36 -9.57 21.35
N PRO A 148 5.44 -8.88 21.75
CA PRO A 148 5.34 -7.66 22.57
C PRO A 148 4.89 -6.44 21.75
N LEU A 149 3.62 -6.04 21.90
CA LEU A 149 2.99 -4.99 21.06
C LEU A 149 3.46 -3.55 21.34
N ASP A 150 4.22 -3.34 22.40
CA ASP A 150 4.86 -2.05 22.74
C ASP A 150 6.19 -1.82 22.00
N THR A 151 6.80 -2.89 21.48
CA THR A 151 8.11 -2.85 20.80
C THR A 151 8.04 -3.24 19.34
N VAL A 152 7.12 -4.14 18.96
CA VAL A 152 6.94 -4.59 17.58
C VAL A 152 5.86 -3.76 16.88
N SER A 153 6.27 -3.03 15.84
CA SER A 153 5.33 -2.28 15.00
C SER A 153 4.55 -3.23 14.07
N THR A 154 3.21 -3.17 14.11
CA THR A 154 2.33 -4.04 13.32
C THR A 154 1.57 -3.26 12.25
N SER A 155 1.63 -3.73 11.01
CA SER A 155 0.78 -3.26 9.91
C SER A 155 -0.34 -4.27 9.68
N MET A 156 -1.55 -3.78 9.42
CA MET A 156 -2.73 -4.59 9.13
C MET A 156 -3.30 -4.15 7.78
N THR A 157 -3.23 -5.02 6.77
CA THR A 157 -3.78 -4.76 5.42
C THR A 157 -5.27 -5.04 5.44
N ILE A 158 -6.01 -4.09 6.00
CA ILE A 158 -7.45 -4.21 6.25
C ILE A 158 -8.13 -2.86 6.02
N ASN A 159 -9.33 -2.88 5.43
CA ASN A 159 -10.03 -1.68 4.95
C ASN A 159 -11.43 -1.57 5.53
N SER A 160 -12.45 -2.22 4.94
CA SER A 160 -13.84 -2.09 5.40
C SER A 160 -14.08 -2.48 6.86
N THR A 161 -13.29 -3.40 7.39
CA THR A 161 -13.33 -3.84 8.78
C THR A 161 -12.20 -3.24 9.64
N ALA A 162 -11.43 -2.27 9.13
CA ALA A 162 -10.23 -1.76 9.79
C ALA A 162 -10.47 -1.22 11.20
N ALA A 163 -11.61 -0.55 11.44
CA ALA A 163 -12.00 -0.09 12.77
C ALA A 163 -12.11 -1.26 13.77
N ILE A 164 -12.74 -2.36 13.33
CA ILE A 164 -12.96 -3.56 14.14
C ILE A 164 -11.62 -4.22 14.51
N LEU A 165 -10.76 -4.45 13.52
CA LEU A 165 -9.45 -5.09 13.73
C LEU A 165 -8.51 -4.21 14.56
N LEU A 166 -8.58 -2.87 14.41
CA LEU A 166 -7.85 -1.96 15.29
C LEU A 166 -8.35 -2.05 16.74
N CYS A 167 -9.66 -2.09 16.97
CA CYS A 167 -10.21 -2.30 18.30
C CYS A 167 -9.82 -3.65 18.90
N MET A 168 -9.78 -4.72 18.11
CA MET A 168 -9.26 -6.03 18.54
C MET A 168 -7.78 -5.95 18.92
N TYR A 169 -6.95 -5.28 18.11
CA TYR A 169 -5.54 -5.07 18.42
C TYR A 169 -5.33 -4.28 19.72
N ILE A 170 -6.10 -3.21 19.93
CA ILE A 170 -6.07 -2.41 21.18
C ILE A 170 -6.44 -3.29 22.37
N ALA A 171 -7.52 -4.09 22.28
CA ALA A 171 -7.95 -4.96 23.36
C ALA A 171 -6.91 -6.05 23.69
N VAL A 172 -6.22 -6.60 22.69
CA VAL A 172 -5.10 -7.53 22.92
C VAL A 172 -3.94 -6.82 23.63
N ALA A 173 -3.57 -5.61 23.21
CA ALA A 173 -2.51 -4.84 23.86
C ALA A 173 -2.83 -4.58 25.35
N GLU A 174 -4.07 -4.15 25.65
CA GLU A 174 -4.51 -3.93 27.02
C GLU A 174 -4.45 -5.21 27.86
N LYS A 175 -4.85 -6.36 27.30
CA LYS A 175 -4.74 -7.67 27.97
C LYS A 175 -3.29 -8.11 28.21
N GLN A 176 -2.36 -7.66 27.39
CA GLN A 176 -0.92 -7.84 27.61
C GLN A 176 -0.32 -6.81 28.60
N GLY A 177 -1.12 -5.90 29.15
CA GLY A 177 -0.65 -4.83 30.03
C GLY A 177 0.00 -3.65 29.30
N VAL A 178 -0.21 -3.54 27.98
CA VAL A 178 0.30 -2.45 27.13
C VAL A 178 -0.81 -1.43 26.91
N SER A 179 -0.56 -0.18 27.32
CA SER A 179 -1.49 0.92 27.09
C SER A 179 -1.53 1.36 25.61
N ALA A 180 -2.67 1.87 25.16
CA ALA A 180 -2.90 2.22 23.76
C ALA A 180 -1.96 3.34 23.23
N ASP A 181 -1.42 4.20 24.10
CA ASP A 181 -0.43 5.22 23.74
C ASP A 181 0.97 4.65 23.41
N LYS A 182 1.22 3.38 23.76
CA LYS A 182 2.49 2.70 23.52
C LYS A 182 2.51 1.90 22.24
N ILE A 183 1.35 1.43 21.75
CA ILE A 183 1.31 0.63 20.53
C ILE A 183 1.63 1.47 19.29
N SER A 184 2.35 0.87 18.34
CA SER A 184 2.68 1.51 17.07
C SER A 184 2.36 0.58 15.92
N GLY A 185 1.89 1.14 14.82
CA GLY A 185 1.41 0.33 13.71
C GLY A 185 0.67 1.13 12.66
N THR A 186 0.04 0.41 11.74
CA THR A 186 -0.72 0.97 10.63
C THR A 186 -1.91 0.08 10.36
N ILE A 187 -3.09 0.66 10.13
CA ILE A 187 -4.18 0.02 9.38
C ILE A 187 -4.21 0.60 7.98
N GLN A 188 -4.53 -0.20 6.97
CA GLN A 188 -4.60 0.30 5.60
C GLN A 188 -5.74 1.33 5.45
N ASN A 189 -6.96 0.97 5.86
CA ASN A 189 -8.07 1.90 6.08
C ASN A 189 -8.36 2.88 4.92
N ASP A 190 -8.04 2.47 3.70
CA ASP A 190 -8.25 3.27 2.48
C ASP A 190 -9.38 2.62 1.71
N ILE A 191 -10.59 3.15 1.86
CA ILE A 191 -11.77 2.64 1.17
C ILE A 191 -11.89 3.12 -0.28
N LEU A 192 -11.31 4.27 -0.66
CA LEU A 192 -11.53 4.84 -1.98
C LEU A 192 -10.89 3.96 -3.07
N LYS A 193 -9.67 3.48 -2.81
CA LYS A 193 -9.03 2.47 -3.68
C LYS A 193 -9.73 1.11 -3.71
N GLU A 194 -10.59 0.78 -2.73
CA GLU A 194 -11.42 -0.44 -2.82
C GLU A 194 -12.42 -0.33 -3.96
N TYR A 195 -13.08 0.83 -4.11
CA TYR A 195 -14.07 1.05 -5.17
C TYR A 195 -13.42 1.23 -6.55
N MET A 196 -12.12 1.57 -6.61
CA MET A 196 -11.40 1.77 -7.87
C MET A 196 -10.69 0.51 -8.39
N ALA A 197 -10.09 -0.29 -7.51
CA ALA A 197 -9.09 -1.28 -7.94
C ALA A 197 -9.11 -2.61 -7.17
N ARG A 198 -9.53 -2.64 -5.89
CA ARG A 198 -9.32 -3.81 -5.02
C ARG A 198 -10.56 -4.64 -4.70
N GLY A 199 -11.73 -4.01 -4.58
CA GLY A 199 -13.03 -4.70 -4.48
C GLY A 199 -13.45 -5.21 -3.10
N THR A 200 -12.75 -4.89 -2.00
CA THR A 200 -13.12 -5.37 -0.64
C THR A 200 -13.90 -4.35 0.18
N TYR A 201 -14.89 -3.70 -0.43
CA TYR A 201 -15.80 -2.77 0.22
C TYR A 201 -17.02 -3.48 0.85
N ILE A 202 -17.61 -2.90 1.89
CA ILE A 202 -18.88 -3.37 2.47
C ILE A 202 -19.96 -2.30 2.35
N TYR A 203 -19.71 -1.10 2.88
CA TYR A 203 -20.69 -0.02 2.97
C TYR A 203 -20.55 0.96 1.79
N PRO A 204 -21.56 1.81 1.53
CA PRO A 204 -21.43 2.85 0.51
C PRO A 204 -20.35 3.89 0.87
N PRO A 205 -19.81 4.65 -0.11
CA PRO A 205 -18.65 5.51 0.10
C PRO A 205 -18.81 6.52 1.24
N ARG A 206 -19.98 7.16 1.37
CA ARG A 206 -20.20 8.20 2.38
C ARG A 206 -20.07 7.65 3.80
N GLU A 207 -20.69 6.51 4.07
CA GLU A 207 -20.71 5.86 5.37
C GLU A 207 -19.33 5.27 5.70
N SER A 208 -18.63 4.71 4.71
CA SER A 208 -17.25 4.27 4.87
C SER A 208 -16.30 5.43 5.22
N MET A 209 -16.46 6.60 4.59
CA MET A 209 -15.66 7.79 4.91
C MET A 209 -15.87 8.26 6.35
N ARG A 210 -17.10 8.14 6.90
CA ARG A 210 -17.37 8.44 8.31
C ARG A 210 -16.53 7.56 9.25
N ILE A 211 -16.49 6.24 8.99
CA ILE A 211 -15.70 5.30 9.81
C ILE A 211 -14.22 5.72 9.82
N ILE A 212 -13.69 6.15 8.67
CA ILE A 212 -12.31 6.62 8.53
C ILE A 212 -12.07 7.89 9.37
N THR A 213 -12.97 8.88 9.30
CA THR A 213 -12.82 10.10 10.11
C THR A 213 -12.98 9.85 11.60
N ASP A 214 -13.82 8.87 11.99
CA ASP A 214 -13.96 8.45 13.39
C ASP A 214 -12.68 7.80 13.92
N ILE A 215 -12.02 6.97 13.10
CA ILE A 215 -10.69 6.43 13.41
C ILE A 215 -9.69 7.57 13.62
N PHE A 216 -9.66 8.58 12.74
CA PHE A 216 -8.73 9.70 12.86
C PHE A 216 -8.95 10.46 14.17
N ALA A 217 -10.20 10.80 14.47
CA ALA A 217 -10.58 11.50 15.69
C ALA A 217 -10.25 10.69 16.95
N TYR A 218 -10.46 9.36 16.95
CA TYR A 218 -10.16 8.51 18.09
C TYR A 218 -8.66 8.33 18.31
N CYS A 219 -7.90 8.02 17.24
CA CYS A 219 -6.48 7.72 17.35
C CYS A 219 -5.64 8.94 17.72
N LYS A 220 -6.06 10.17 17.38
CA LYS A 220 -5.30 11.37 17.74
C LYS A 220 -5.08 11.47 19.26
N ASP A 221 -6.10 11.09 20.04
CA ASP A 221 -6.10 11.21 21.51
C ASP A 221 -5.73 9.89 22.20
N GLN A 222 -6.23 8.76 21.69
CA GLN A 222 -6.15 7.47 22.39
C GLN A 222 -5.02 6.56 21.90
N VAL A 223 -4.62 6.69 20.63
CA VAL A 223 -3.60 5.82 20.00
C VAL A 223 -2.59 6.66 19.21
N PRO A 224 -1.95 7.68 19.82
CA PRO A 224 -1.24 8.75 19.12
C PRO A 224 -0.03 8.31 18.31
N LYS A 225 0.42 7.05 18.40
CA LYS A 225 1.54 6.47 17.63
C LYS A 225 1.09 5.63 16.42
N TRP A 226 -0.22 5.48 16.22
CA TRP A 226 -0.78 4.71 15.12
C TRP A 226 -0.86 5.52 13.83
N ASN A 227 -0.45 4.94 12.71
CA ASN A 227 -0.75 5.50 11.39
C ASN A 227 -2.17 5.08 11.01
N THR A 228 -3.08 6.05 10.96
CA THR A 228 -4.53 5.81 10.91
C THR A 228 -5.04 5.38 9.53
N ILE A 229 -4.21 5.55 8.51
CA ILE A 229 -4.48 5.17 7.14
C ILE A 229 -3.15 4.98 6.40
N SER A 230 -3.20 4.12 5.39
CA SER A 230 -2.16 3.96 4.39
C SER A 230 -2.77 4.20 3.01
N ILE A 231 -2.74 5.44 2.54
CA ILE A 231 -3.34 5.89 1.28
C ILE A 231 -2.59 5.23 0.12
N SER A 232 -3.27 4.38 -0.66
CA SER A 232 -2.64 3.26 -1.36
C SER A 232 -2.73 3.34 -2.89
N GLY A 233 -1.60 3.61 -3.52
CA GLY A 233 -1.39 3.44 -4.96
C GLY A 233 -1.05 2.02 -5.40
N TYR A 234 -0.58 1.16 -4.48
CA TYR A 234 -0.16 -0.21 -4.83
C TYR A 234 -1.20 -0.97 -5.67
N HIS A 235 -2.44 -1.03 -5.18
CA HIS A 235 -3.52 -1.77 -5.83
C HIS A 235 -3.96 -1.12 -7.14
N ILE A 236 -3.92 0.22 -7.20
CA ILE A 236 -4.20 0.99 -8.42
C ILE A 236 -3.18 0.66 -9.51
N ARG A 237 -1.90 0.48 -9.14
CA ARG A 237 -0.82 0.05 -10.04
C ARG A 237 -0.93 -1.41 -10.44
N GLU A 238 -1.23 -2.30 -9.49
CA GLU A 238 -1.44 -3.74 -9.77
C GLU A 238 -2.64 -3.98 -10.69
N ALA A 239 -3.68 -3.14 -10.62
CA ALA A 239 -4.83 -3.17 -11.52
C ALA A 239 -4.51 -2.67 -12.94
N GLY A 240 -3.34 -2.07 -13.16
CA GLY A 240 -2.80 -1.75 -14.49
C GLY A 240 -2.60 -0.27 -14.81
N SER A 241 -2.71 0.62 -13.82
CA SER A 241 -2.40 2.05 -14.03
C SER A 241 -0.93 2.31 -14.36
N SER A 242 -0.64 3.46 -14.97
CA SER A 242 0.71 4.00 -15.13
C SER A 242 1.29 4.54 -13.81
N ALA A 243 2.59 4.85 -13.76
CA ALA A 243 3.20 5.45 -12.55
C ALA A 243 2.63 6.86 -12.27
N VAL A 244 2.31 7.61 -13.34
CA VAL A 244 1.63 8.91 -13.25
C VAL A 244 0.24 8.77 -12.64
N GLN A 245 -0.57 7.84 -13.16
CA GLN A 245 -1.93 7.60 -12.66
C GLN A 245 -1.91 7.08 -11.21
N GLU A 246 -0.96 6.21 -10.86
CA GLU A 246 -0.75 5.77 -9.47
C GLU A 246 -0.54 6.96 -8.54
N VAL A 247 0.35 7.90 -8.87
CA VAL A 247 0.57 9.09 -8.05
C VAL A 247 -0.69 9.96 -7.99
N ALA A 248 -1.27 10.29 -9.14
CA ALA A 248 -2.40 11.19 -9.22
C ALA A 248 -3.61 10.69 -8.41
N PHE A 249 -4.02 9.43 -8.63
CA PHE A 249 -5.21 8.87 -8.00
C PHE A 249 -5.00 8.66 -6.51
N THR A 250 -3.80 8.23 -6.09
CA THR A 250 -3.46 8.12 -4.66
C THR A 250 -3.49 9.46 -3.94
N LEU A 251 -2.92 10.51 -4.54
CA LEU A 251 -2.91 11.84 -3.91
C LEU A 251 -4.30 12.49 -3.94
N ALA A 252 -5.11 12.22 -4.96
CA ALA A 252 -6.52 12.62 -5.01
C ALA A 252 -7.34 11.97 -3.89
N ASP A 253 -7.13 10.68 -3.60
CA ASP A 253 -7.73 10.03 -2.44
C ASP A 253 -7.26 10.68 -1.13
N GLY A 254 -5.96 10.98 -1.02
CA GLY A 254 -5.40 11.70 0.13
C GLY A 254 -6.05 13.08 0.35
N ILE A 255 -6.27 13.85 -0.72
CA ILE A 255 -7.02 15.11 -0.69
C ILE A 255 -8.43 14.88 -0.13
N ALA A 256 -9.17 13.89 -0.65
CA ALA A 256 -10.53 13.60 -0.20
C ALA A 256 -10.59 13.18 1.28
N TYR A 257 -9.59 12.44 1.77
CA TYR A 257 -9.49 12.09 3.19
C TYR A 257 -9.22 13.31 4.09
N VAL A 258 -8.32 14.20 3.68
CA VAL A 258 -8.03 15.43 4.42
C VAL A 258 -9.26 16.34 4.46
N GLU A 259 -9.95 16.52 3.33
CA GLU A 259 -11.20 17.29 3.25
C GLU A 259 -12.30 16.71 4.13
N ALA A 260 -12.49 15.38 4.12
CA ALA A 260 -13.47 14.70 4.96
C ALA A 260 -13.19 14.89 6.45
N ALA A 261 -11.92 14.76 6.87
CA ALA A 261 -11.51 14.95 8.26
C ALA A 261 -11.71 16.40 8.73
N ILE A 262 -11.36 17.40 7.90
CA ILE A 262 -11.62 18.81 8.19
C ILE A 262 -13.12 19.08 8.30
N LYS A 263 -13.92 18.52 7.38
CA LYS A 263 -15.39 18.63 7.42
C LYS A 263 -16.00 17.99 8.67
N ALA A 264 -15.36 16.94 9.21
CA ALA A 264 -15.72 16.32 10.47
C ALA A 264 -15.25 17.12 11.72
N GLY A 265 -14.58 18.27 11.52
CA GLY A 265 -14.17 19.18 12.60
C GLY A 265 -12.74 18.97 13.11
N LEU A 266 -11.93 18.13 12.45
CA LEU A 266 -10.52 17.95 12.83
C LEU A 266 -9.64 19.05 12.22
N ALA A 267 -8.73 19.61 13.02
CA ALA A 267 -7.68 20.47 12.48
C ALA A 267 -6.69 19.62 11.66
N VAL A 268 -6.20 20.15 10.53
CA VAL A 268 -5.30 19.39 9.64
C VAL A 268 -4.08 18.81 10.37
N ASP A 269 -3.48 19.59 11.27
CA ASP A 269 -2.28 19.20 12.01
C ASP A 269 -2.57 18.20 13.17
N ASP A 270 -3.85 17.95 13.52
CA ASP A 270 -4.21 16.96 14.54
C ASP A 270 -4.06 15.52 14.01
N PHE A 271 -4.25 15.30 12.70
CA PHE A 271 -4.28 13.95 12.11
C PHE A 271 -3.28 13.75 10.97
N ALA A 272 -2.96 14.80 10.19
CA ALA A 272 -2.04 14.70 9.07
C ALA A 272 -0.66 14.08 9.42
N PRO A 273 -0.06 14.35 10.60
CA PRO A 273 1.19 13.71 11.02
C PRO A 273 1.11 12.19 11.21
N ARG A 274 -0.07 11.57 11.05
CA ARG A 274 -0.31 10.11 11.09
C ARG A 274 -0.84 9.53 9.78
N LEU A 275 -1.00 10.35 8.74
CA LEU A 275 -1.22 9.84 7.39
C LEU A 275 0.05 9.14 6.90
N ALA A 276 -0.12 7.97 6.32
CA ALA A 276 0.91 7.24 5.61
C ALA A 276 0.38 6.85 4.22
N PHE A 277 1.30 6.43 3.36
CA PHE A 277 1.02 6.08 1.97
C PHE A 277 1.56 4.68 1.65
N PHE A 278 1.09 4.10 0.56
CA PHE A 278 1.56 2.80 0.10
C PHE A 278 1.61 2.73 -1.43
N PHE A 279 2.82 2.56 -1.95
CA PHE A 279 3.04 2.52 -3.39
C PHE A 279 3.60 1.18 -3.87
N ASN A 280 3.42 0.92 -5.15
CA ASN A 280 4.07 -0.13 -5.89
C ASN A 280 5.52 0.23 -6.20
N SER A 281 6.37 -0.75 -6.47
CA SER A 281 7.63 -0.55 -7.18
C SER A 281 7.69 -1.48 -8.38
N HIS A 282 7.50 -0.91 -9.56
CA HIS A 282 7.47 -1.61 -10.84
C HIS A 282 8.87 -1.82 -11.45
N ASN A 283 8.93 -2.45 -12.63
CA ASN A 283 10.19 -2.85 -13.27
C ASN A 283 11.11 -1.69 -13.74
N ASN A 284 10.56 -0.50 -14.03
CA ASN A 284 11.37 0.61 -14.54
C ASN A 284 12.04 1.39 -13.39
N LEU A 285 13.27 1.02 -13.06
CA LEU A 285 14.03 1.55 -11.92
C LEU A 285 13.97 3.08 -11.81
N PHE A 286 14.29 3.80 -12.88
CA PHE A 286 14.39 5.27 -12.83
C PHE A 286 13.04 5.97 -12.79
N GLU A 287 12.03 5.43 -13.49
CA GLU A 287 10.66 5.93 -13.43
C GLU A 287 10.09 5.78 -12.01
N GLU A 288 10.30 4.63 -11.36
CA GLU A 288 9.82 4.40 -10.00
C GLU A 288 10.53 5.29 -8.97
N VAL A 289 11.86 5.47 -9.08
CA VAL A 289 12.58 6.45 -8.23
C VAL A 289 12.00 7.86 -8.41
N ALA A 290 11.81 8.30 -9.66
CA ALA A 290 11.25 9.61 -9.96
C ALA A 290 9.82 9.76 -9.43
N LYS A 291 9.00 8.71 -9.54
CA LYS A 291 7.63 8.64 -9.00
C LYS A 291 7.59 8.93 -7.50
N PHE A 292 8.43 8.26 -6.71
CA PHE A 292 8.44 8.47 -5.26
C PHE A 292 8.87 9.88 -4.86
N ARG A 293 9.83 10.46 -5.59
CA ARG A 293 10.31 11.84 -5.39
C ARG A 293 9.21 12.85 -5.73
N ALA A 294 8.54 12.66 -6.87
CA ALA A 294 7.45 13.51 -7.33
C ALA A 294 6.27 13.47 -6.35
N ALA A 295 5.87 12.27 -5.90
CA ALA A 295 4.78 12.10 -4.94
C ALA A 295 5.02 12.89 -3.65
N ARG A 296 6.23 12.85 -3.08
CA ARG A 296 6.58 13.64 -1.88
C ARG A 296 6.47 15.13 -2.14
N ARG A 297 7.02 15.60 -3.26
CA ARG A 297 7.01 17.03 -3.64
C ARG A 297 5.59 17.55 -3.79
N ILE A 298 4.75 16.82 -4.51
CA ILE A 298 3.34 17.18 -4.74
C ILE A 298 2.57 17.19 -3.42
N TRP A 299 2.71 16.15 -2.59
CA TRP A 299 2.00 16.08 -1.31
C TRP A 299 2.40 17.19 -0.36
N GLY A 300 3.70 17.48 -0.25
CA GLY A 300 4.20 18.60 0.56
C GLY A 300 3.55 19.93 0.16
N LYS A 301 3.50 20.21 -1.16
CA LYS A 301 2.82 21.39 -1.71
C LYS A 301 1.32 21.39 -1.41
N ILE A 302 0.61 20.29 -1.67
CA ILE A 302 -0.84 20.17 -1.40
C ILE A 302 -1.13 20.48 0.07
N MET A 303 -0.42 19.84 1.01
CA MET A 303 -0.67 20.04 2.44
C MET A 303 -0.39 21.47 2.90
N LYS A 304 0.67 22.09 2.38
CA LYS A 304 1.06 23.46 2.73
C LYS A 304 0.15 24.51 2.09
N GLU A 305 -0.16 24.37 0.81
CA GLU A 305 -0.82 25.40 -0.01
C GLU A 305 -2.34 25.24 -0.03
N ARG A 306 -2.87 24.02 -0.25
CA ARG A 306 -4.32 23.75 -0.29
C ARG A 306 -4.92 23.69 1.12
N PHE A 307 -4.22 23.04 2.06
CA PHE A 307 -4.75 22.80 3.41
C PHE A 307 -4.14 23.67 4.51
N GLY A 308 -3.12 24.48 4.19
CA GLY A 308 -2.54 25.43 5.14
C GLY A 308 -1.82 24.80 6.34
N ALA A 309 -1.39 23.54 6.21
CA ALA A 309 -0.76 22.78 7.30
C ALA A 309 0.50 23.47 7.82
N ARG A 310 0.61 23.61 9.15
CA ARG A 310 1.69 24.36 9.81
C ARG A 310 2.73 23.46 10.43
N ASP A 311 2.37 22.26 10.89
CA ASP A 311 3.35 21.27 11.35
C ASP A 311 4.10 20.70 10.13
N PRO A 312 5.44 20.80 10.08
CA PRO A 312 6.24 20.15 9.02
C PRO A 312 5.92 18.66 8.84
N LYS A 313 5.54 17.94 9.91
CA LYS A 313 5.17 16.52 9.84
C LYS A 313 3.89 16.27 9.05
N SER A 314 2.96 17.22 9.06
CA SER A 314 1.72 17.15 8.26
C SER A 314 1.99 17.22 6.77
N GLN A 315 3.13 17.80 6.36
CA GLN A 315 3.54 17.96 4.97
C GLN A 315 4.37 16.77 4.47
N MET A 316 4.76 15.85 5.34
CA MET A 316 5.60 14.70 4.98
C MET A 316 4.77 13.56 4.38
N LEU A 317 5.15 13.09 3.20
CA LEU A 317 4.66 11.83 2.66
C LEU A 317 5.59 10.69 3.11
N ARG A 318 5.16 9.94 4.13
CA ARG A 318 5.81 8.68 4.54
C ARG A 318 5.10 7.52 3.88
N PHE A 319 5.84 6.58 3.28
CA PHE A 319 5.25 5.49 2.53
C PHE A 319 5.86 4.12 2.81
N HIS A 320 5.00 3.12 2.74
CA HIS A 320 5.35 1.74 2.48
C HIS A 320 5.51 1.52 0.98
N THR A 321 6.37 0.58 0.60
CA THR A 321 6.47 0.11 -0.78
C THR A 321 6.36 -1.40 -0.84
N GLN A 322 5.69 -1.91 -1.87
CA GLN A 322 5.69 -3.33 -2.21
C GLN A 322 6.14 -3.48 -3.65
N THR A 323 7.04 -4.43 -3.89
CA THR A 323 7.47 -4.81 -5.24
C THR A 323 6.27 -5.34 -6.05
N ALA A 324 6.24 -5.10 -7.36
CA ALA A 324 5.04 -5.35 -8.18
C ALA A 324 4.73 -6.84 -8.38
N GLY A 325 3.58 -7.32 -7.88
CA GLY A 325 3.12 -8.70 -8.02
C GLY A 325 2.76 -9.04 -9.47
N CYS A 326 2.06 -8.13 -10.14
CA CYS A 326 1.63 -8.26 -11.53
C CYS A 326 2.78 -8.45 -12.55
N THR A 327 4.02 -8.16 -12.15
CA THR A 327 5.21 -8.33 -13.00
C THR A 327 5.89 -9.69 -12.86
N LEU A 328 5.51 -10.47 -11.85
CA LEU A 328 6.12 -11.76 -11.54
C LEU A 328 5.45 -12.86 -12.34
N THR A 329 6.26 -13.80 -12.83
CA THR A 329 5.81 -14.81 -13.81
C THR A 329 5.70 -16.19 -13.18
N ALA A 330 4.71 -16.96 -13.62
CA ALA A 330 4.57 -18.37 -13.25
C ALA A 330 5.64 -19.24 -13.94
N GLN A 331 6.04 -18.86 -15.15
CA GLN A 331 7.11 -19.47 -15.92
C GLN A 331 8.47 -18.96 -15.42
N GLN A 332 9.45 -19.85 -15.34
CA GLN A 332 10.80 -19.56 -14.86
C GLN A 332 10.82 -18.67 -13.59
N PRO A 333 10.19 -19.12 -12.47
CA PRO A 333 9.96 -18.27 -11.29
C PRO A 333 11.24 -17.77 -10.61
N ASP A 334 12.40 -18.37 -10.89
CA ASP A 334 13.70 -17.82 -10.45
C ASP A 334 13.98 -16.42 -11.03
N ASN A 335 13.46 -16.11 -12.22
CA ASN A 335 13.56 -14.76 -12.79
C ASN A 335 12.92 -13.69 -11.90
N ASN A 336 11.94 -14.08 -11.07
CA ASN A 336 11.29 -13.18 -10.14
C ASN A 336 12.25 -12.68 -9.05
N ILE A 337 13.30 -13.43 -8.68
CA ILE A 337 14.31 -12.98 -7.71
C ILE A 337 15.02 -11.73 -8.25
N MET A 338 15.41 -11.75 -9.53
CA MET A 338 16.08 -10.63 -10.20
C MET A 338 15.14 -9.44 -10.38
N ARG A 339 13.87 -9.69 -10.77
CA ARG A 339 12.83 -8.64 -10.87
C ARG A 339 12.64 -7.93 -9.54
N VAL A 340 12.38 -8.69 -8.47
CA VAL A 340 12.18 -8.17 -7.12
C VAL A 340 13.42 -7.44 -6.61
N THR A 341 14.63 -7.87 -6.96
CA THR A 341 15.86 -7.16 -6.59
C THR A 341 15.93 -5.76 -7.20
N MET A 342 15.62 -5.62 -8.50
CA MET A 342 15.59 -4.31 -9.16
C MET A 342 14.47 -3.41 -8.62
N GLN A 343 13.30 -3.99 -8.35
CA GLN A 343 12.15 -3.27 -7.77
C GLN A 343 12.46 -2.80 -6.34
N ALA A 344 13.02 -3.66 -5.50
CA ALA A 344 13.44 -3.30 -4.15
C ALA A 344 14.50 -2.19 -4.18
N LEU A 345 15.45 -2.25 -5.13
CA LEU A 345 16.44 -1.20 -5.31
C LEU A 345 15.79 0.14 -5.69
N ALA A 346 14.79 0.15 -6.57
CA ALA A 346 14.02 1.36 -6.89
C ALA A 346 13.33 1.95 -5.66
N ALA A 347 12.66 1.12 -4.86
CA ALA A 347 12.01 1.55 -3.62
C ALA A 347 12.99 2.16 -2.62
N VAL A 348 14.17 1.56 -2.47
CA VAL A 348 15.22 2.04 -1.58
C VAL A 348 15.79 3.37 -2.08
N LEU A 349 16.23 3.44 -3.34
CA LEU A 349 16.74 4.68 -3.95
C LEU A 349 15.68 5.79 -3.95
N GLY A 350 14.41 5.42 -4.04
CA GLY A 350 13.26 6.32 -3.94
C GLY A 350 12.94 6.82 -2.54
N GLY A 351 13.54 6.28 -1.48
CA GLY A 351 13.39 6.78 -0.11
C GLY A 351 12.19 6.20 0.67
N THR A 352 11.79 4.95 0.46
CA THR A 352 10.71 4.27 1.22
C THR A 352 10.98 4.16 2.73
N GLN A 353 9.93 4.20 3.57
CA GLN A 353 10.06 4.02 5.03
C GLN A 353 9.90 2.55 5.46
N SER A 354 9.22 1.75 4.64
CA SER A 354 9.12 0.30 4.84
C SER A 354 8.94 -0.42 3.51
N LEU A 355 9.39 -1.67 3.42
CA LEU A 355 9.42 -2.40 2.16
C LEU A 355 8.96 -3.85 2.36
N HIS A 356 8.05 -4.27 1.47
CA HIS A 356 7.74 -5.66 1.20
C HIS A 356 8.40 -6.09 -0.10
N THR A 357 9.13 -7.20 -0.04
CA THR A 357 9.62 -7.90 -1.23
C THR A 357 8.79 -9.14 -1.47
N ASN A 358 8.19 -9.24 -2.65
CA ASN A 358 7.40 -10.40 -3.05
C ASN A 358 8.31 -11.61 -3.16
N SER A 359 7.69 -12.79 -3.06
CA SER A 359 8.41 -14.05 -3.18
C SER A 359 8.45 -14.54 -4.61
N ARG A 360 9.41 -15.41 -4.93
CA ARG A 360 9.58 -15.95 -6.29
C ARG A 360 8.36 -16.72 -6.83
N ASP A 361 7.50 -17.21 -5.95
CA ASP A 361 6.31 -18.02 -6.18
C ASP A 361 5.01 -17.21 -6.26
N GLU A 362 5.08 -15.87 -6.29
CA GLU A 362 3.93 -14.95 -6.28
C GLU A 362 2.81 -15.32 -7.26
N ALA A 363 3.15 -15.60 -8.52
CA ALA A 363 2.18 -15.91 -9.57
C ALA A 363 1.54 -17.31 -9.46
N LEU A 364 1.93 -18.10 -8.45
CA LEU A 364 1.56 -19.51 -8.29
C LEU A 364 0.81 -19.78 -6.98
N ALA A 365 1.30 -19.24 -5.87
CA ALA A 365 0.75 -19.49 -4.53
C ALA A 365 1.26 -18.46 -3.52
N LEU A 366 0.68 -18.50 -2.32
CA LEU A 366 1.28 -17.86 -1.15
C LEU A 366 2.69 -18.41 -0.86
N PRO A 367 3.58 -17.62 -0.24
CA PRO A 367 4.99 -17.95 -0.18
C PRO A 367 5.31 -19.07 0.80
N THR A 368 6.16 -19.99 0.35
CA THR A 368 6.81 -20.96 1.25
C THR A 368 7.82 -20.28 2.19
N GLU A 369 8.29 -20.98 3.24
CA GLU A 369 9.35 -20.46 4.10
C GLU A 369 10.66 -20.18 3.33
N ALA A 370 10.98 -21.04 2.35
CA ALA A 370 12.17 -20.86 1.53
C ALA A 370 12.04 -19.61 0.66
N SER A 371 10.89 -19.41 0.01
CA SER A 371 10.66 -18.27 -0.88
C SER A 371 10.63 -16.95 -0.11
N VAL A 372 9.92 -16.88 1.03
CA VAL A 372 9.87 -15.65 1.84
C VAL A 372 11.23 -15.32 2.47
N ARG A 373 12.05 -16.32 2.79
CA ARG A 373 13.42 -16.11 3.26
C ARG A 373 14.28 -15.46 2.19
N ILE A 374 14.18 -15.91 0.93
CA ILE A 374 14.88 -15.27 -0.19
C ILE A 374 14.43 -13.81 -0.31
N ALA A 375 13.12 -13.56 -0.26
CA ALA A 375 12.60 -12.20 -0.34
C ALA A 375 13.14 -11.29 0.77
N LEU A 376 13.21 -11.76 2.02
CA LEU A 376 13.82 -11.01 3.12
C LEU A 376 15.33 -10.80 2.91
N ARG A 377 16.05 -11.82 2.42
CA ARG A 377 17.48 -11.73 2.11
C ARG A 377 17.75 -10.70 1.00
N THR A 378 16.87 -10.55 0.02
CA THR A 378 16.99 -9.48 -0.99
C THR A 378 17.08 -8.09 -0.34
N GLN A 379 16.23 -7.81 0.65
CA GLN A 379 16.30 -6.52 1.37
C GLN A 379 17.59 -6.39 2.18
N GLN A 380 18.03 -7.46 2.84
CA GLN A 380 19.24 -7.46 3.67
C GLN A 380 20.50 -7.27 2.82
N VAL A 381 20.61 -7.94 1.66
CA VAL A 381 21.74 -7.74 0.73
C VAL A 381 21.78 -6.30 0.24
N ILE A 382 20.62 -5.72 -0.13
CA ILE A 382 20.57 -4.30 -0.53
C ILE A 382 20.99 -3.40 0.64
N ALA A 383 20.48 -3.63 1.86
CA ALA A 383 20.77 -2.79 3.02
C ALA A 383 22.24 -2.86 3.48
N TYR A 384 22.83 -4.05 3.50
CA TYR A 384 24.11 -4.30 4.17
C TYR A 384 25.31 -4.47 3.22
N GLU A 385 25.11 -4.80 1.94
CA GLU A 385 26.20 -5.12 1.01
C GLU A 385 26.31 -4.15 -0.18
N SER A 386 25.22 -3.49 -0.57
CA SER A 386 25.21 -2.72 -1.83
C SER A 386 25.76 -1.29 -1.76
N GLY A 387 25.88 -0.72 -0.55
CA GLY A 387 26.31 0.67 -0.32
C GLY A 387 25.25 1.75 -0.65
N VAL A 388 24.07 1.38 -1.16
CA VAL A 388 23.04 2.37 -1.58
C VAL A 388 22.40 3.12 -0.41
N ALA A 389 22.56 2.62 0.81
CA ALA A 389 22.06 3.25 2.03
C ALA A 389 23.06 4.25 2.66
N ASP A 390 24.28 4.34 2.13
CA ASP A 390 25.37 5.14 2.72
C ASP A 390 25.27 6.63 2.37
N SER A 391 24.54 6.96 1.29
CA SER A 391 24.26 8.33 0.85
C SER A 391 22.76 8.56 0.70
N ILE A 392 22.33 9.81 0.93
CA ILE A 392 20.91 10.20 0.93
C ILE A 392 20.53 10.72 -0.45
N ASP A 393 19.45 10.16 -1.03
CA ASP A 393 18.98 10.46 -2.38
C ASP A 393 20.16 10.48 -3.38
N PRO A 394 20.87 9.35 -3.55
CA PRO A 394 22.12 9.30 -4.32
C PRO A 394 21.92 9.56 -5.82
N LEU A 395 20.67 9.59 -6.29
CA LEU A 395 20.31 9.93 -7.67
C LEU A 395 19.97 11.43 -7.85
N ALA A 396 20.03 12.24 -6.79
CA ALA A 396 19.85 13.68 -6.91
C ALA A 396 20.88 14.31 -7.86
N GLY A 397 20.43 15.21 -8.70
CA GLY A 397 21.24 15.84 -9.74
C GLY A 397 21.45 14.98 -10.99
N SER A 398 20.95 13.73 -11.01
CA SER A 398 20.86 12.97 -12.25
C SER A 398 19.85 13.62 -13.20
N PHE A 399 20.31 14.21 -14.30
CA PHE A 399 19.45 14.92 -15.25
C PHE A 399 18.26 14.08 -15.75
N LEU A 400 18.44 12.76 -15.87
CA LEU A 400 17.37 11.82 -16.20
C LEU A 400 16.32 11.74 -15.09
N VAL A 401 16.73 11.48 -13.85
CA VAL A 401 15.80 11.27 -12.72
C VAL A 401 15.10 12.57 -12.37
N GLU A 402 15.81 13.67 -12.41
CA GLU A 402 15.25 15.01 -12.21
C GLU A 402 14.20 15.35 -13.26
N SER A 403 14.52 15.20 -14.55
CA SER A 403 13.56 15.45 -15.62
C SER A 403 12.35 14.52 -15.57
N LEU A 404 12.54 13.24 -15.20
CA LEU A 404 11.42 12.31 -14.99
C LEU A 404 10.56 12.73 -13.79
N THR A 405 11.16 13.22 -12.72
CA THR A 405 10.44 13.67 -11.52
C THR A 405 9.53 14.85 -11.86
N ASP A 406 10.04 15.82 -12.62
CA ASP A 406 9.27 16.99 -13.06
C ASP A 406 8.15 16.61 -14.03
N GLN A 407 8.41 15.69 -14.96
CA GLN A 407 7.40 15.22 -15.92
C GLN A 407 6.29 14.43 -15.23
N ILE A 408 6.62 13.57 -14.28
CA ILE A 408 5.63 12.84 -13.48
C ILE A 408 4.82 13.81 -12.62
N GLU A 409 5.45 14.80 -11.96
CA GLU A 409 4.73 15.81 -11.19
C GLU A 409 3.72 16.56 -12.07
N LYS A 410 4.16 17.07 -13.22
CA LYS A 410 3.28 17.81 -14.13
C LYS A 410 2.09 16.95 -14.57
N ALA A 411 2.34 15.74 -15.05
CA ALA A 411 1.29 14.87 -15.56
C ALA A 411 0.34 14.40 -14.43
N ALA A 412 0.85 14.17 -13.22
CA ALA A 412 0.01 13.80 -12.09
C ALA A 412 -0.88 14.96 -11.63
N LEU A 413 -0.37 16.19 -11.63
CA LEU A 413 -1.16 17.40 -11.33
C LEU A 413 -2.27 17.61 -12.37
N GLU A 414 -2.02 17.35 -13.65
CA GLU A 414 -3.06 17.43 -14.69
C GLU A 414 -4.25 16.47 -14.41
N TYR A 415 -3.97 15.25 -13.92
CA TYR A 415 -5.02 14.33 -13.48
C TYR A 415 -5.72 14.80 -12.20
N ILE A 416 -4.99 15.33 -11.22
CA ILE A 416 -5.58 15.87 -9.98
C ILE A 416 -6.52 17.04 -10.32
N ASP A 417 -6.11 17.97 -11.17
CA ASP A 417 -6.93 19.10 -11.63
C ASP A 417 -8.21 18.61 -12.33
N LYS A 418 -8.10 17.58 -13.17
CA LYS A 418 -9.25 16.96 -13.82
C LYS A 418 -10.20 16.30 -12.82
N ILE A 419 -9.68 15.64 -11.79
CA ILE A 419 -10.48 15.03 -10.72
C ILE A 419 -11.18 16.12 -9.89
N ASP A 420 -10.51 17.22 -9.57
CA ASP A 420 -11.11 18.36 -8.89
C ASP A 420 -12.26 18.97 -9.73
N GLN A 421 -12.08 19.11 -11.04
CA GLN A 421 -13.14 19.57 -11.96
C GLN A 421 -14.34 18.62 -12.02
N LEU A 422 -14.14 17.32 -11.78
CA LEU A 422 -15.22 16.34 -11.71
C LEU A 422 -15.98 16.39 -10.37
N GLY A 423 -15.47 17.10 -9.36
CA GLY A 423 -16.06 17.19 -8.02
C GLY A 423 -15.26 16.45 -6.94
N GLY A 424 -13.99 16.13 -7.20
CA GLY A 424 -13.10 15.41 -6.28
C GLY A 424 -13.14 13.89 -6.46
N ALA A 425 -12.27 13.19 -5.71
CA ALA A 425 -12.03 11.75 -5.92
C ALA A 425 -13.30 10.90 -5.78
N VAL A 426 -14.14 11.16 -4.77
CA VAL A 426 -15.37 10.39 -4.52
C VAL A 426 -16.32 10.45 -5.72
N GLU A 427 -16.52 11.64 -6.29
CA GLU A 427 -17.40 11.83 -7.44
C GLU A 427 -16.79 11.23 -8.71
N ALA A 428 -15.48 11.41 -8.92
CA ALA A 428 -14.78 10.83 -10.05
C ALA A 428 -14.85 9.29 -10.06
N ILE A 429 -14.73 8.65 -8.88
CA ILE A 429 -14.92 7.20 -8.69
C ILE A 429 -16.36 6.79 -9.00
N SER A 430 -17.33 7.54 -8.52
CA SER A 430 -18.75 7.26 -8.77
C SER A 430 -19.11 7.36 -10.25
N ARG A 431 -18.38 8.18 -11.02
CA ARG A 431 -18.53 8.30 -12.48
C ARG A 431 -17.73 7.26 -13.27
N GLY A 432 -16.96 6.40 -12.61
CA GLY A 432 -16.11 5.40 -13.26
C GLY A 432 -14.86 5.97 -13.94
N PHE A 433 -14.49 7.24 -13.66
CA PHE A 433 -13.40 7.91 -14.37
C PHE A 433 -12.06 7.22 -14.12
N GLN A 434 -11.67 7.06 -12.84
CA GLN A 434 -10.41 6.40 -12.52
C GLN A 434 -10.39 4.93 -12.96
N GLN A 435 -11.49 4.19 -12.78
CA GLN A 435 -11.58 2.79 -13.20
C GLN A 435 -11.32 2.64 -14.71
N LYS A 436 -11.94 3.49 -15.53
CA LYS A 436 -11.74 3.50 -16.98
C LYS A 436 -10.28 3.80 -17.34
N GLU A 437 -9.68 4.82 -16.73
CA GLU A 437 -8.27 5.20 -16.98
C GLU A 437 -7.29 4.06 -16.62
N ILE A 438 -7.57 3.32 -15.54
CA ILE A 438 -6.80 2.13 -15.13
C ILE A 438 -6.96 1.01 -16.17
N GLN A 439 -8.19 0.71 -16.59
CA GLN A 439 -8.49 -0.35 -17.56
C GLN A 439 -7.89 -0.06 -18.95
N ASP A 440 -7.95 1.20 -19.40
CA ASP A 440 -7.35 1.63 -20.67
C ASP A 440 -5.83 1.43 -20.66
N SER A 441 -5.17 1.77 -19.55
CA SER A 441 -3.73 1.56 -19.34
C SER A 441 -3.38 0.07 -19.30
N ALA A 442 -4.15 -0.73 -18.55
CA ALA A 442 -3.97 -2.18 -18.45
C ALA A 442 -4.08 -2.86 -19.82
N TYR A 443 -5.08 -2.46 -20.61
CA TYR A 443 -5.32 -2.99 -21.95
C TYR A 443 -4.20 -2.62 -22.93
N ALA A 444 -3.69 -1.38 -22.86
CA ALA A 444 -2.54 -0.96 -23.66
C ALA A 444 -1.27 -1.76 -23.30
N TYR A 445 -1.03 -1.99 -22.00
CA TYR A 445 0.09 -2.80 -21.52
C TYR A 445 0.01 -4.25 -22.03
N GLN A 446 -1.16 -4.88 -21.91
CA GLN A 446 -1.38 -6.24 -22.40
C GLN A 446 -1.17 -6.35 -23.91
N LYS A 447 -1.68 -5.37 -24.69
CA LYS A 447 -1.44 -5.31 -26.14
C LYS A 447 0.04 -5.19 -26.49
N ALA A 448 0.80 -4.40 -25.75
CA ALA A 448 2.24 -4.24 -25.98
C ALA A 448 2.99 -5.57 -25.75
N ILE A 449 2.56 -6.38 -24.77
CA ILE A 449 3.11 -7.73 -24.55
C ILE A 449 2.78 -8.65 -25.73
N GLU A 450 1.51 -8.68 -26.17
CA GLU A 450 1.05 -9.56 -27.25
C GLU A 450 1.66 -9.22 -28.61
N LYS A 451 2.05 -7.96 -28.82
CA LYS A 451 2.74 -7.50 -30.03
C LYS A 451 4.27 -7.63 -29.97
N ASP A 452 4.82 -8.18 -28.88
CA ASP A 452 6.26 -8.22 -28.61
C ASP A 452 6.94 -6.83 -28.56
N GLU A 453 6.17 -5.75 -28.40
CA GLU A 453 6.67 -4.40 -28.15
C GLU A 453 7.25 -4.31 -26.72
N LEU A 454 6.66 -5.06 -25.78
CA LEU A 454 7.17 -5.26 -24.43
C LEU A 454 7.58 -6.72 -24.22
N ILE A 455 8.86 -6.95 -23.99
CA ILE A 455 9.40 -8.30 -23.78
C ILE A 455 9.31 -8.70 -22.30
N ILE A 456 8.65 -9.84 -22.05
CA ILE A 456 8.60 -10.51 -20.75
C ILE A 456 9.40 -11.82 -20.84
N VAL A 457 10.60 -11.79 -20.26
CA VAL A 457 11.54 -12.93 -20.26
C VAL A 457 10.89 -14.16 -19.63
N GLY A 458 10.89 -15.27 -20.38
CA GLY A 458 10.30 -16.54 -20.01
C GLY A 458 8.83 -16.69 -20.37
N VAL A 459 8.17 -15.64 -20.87
CA VAL A 459 6.75 -15.66 -21.27
C VAL A 459 6.61 -15.51 -22.79
N ASN A 460 6.93 -14.34 -23.36
CA ASN A 460 6.86 -14.13 -24.83
C ASN A 460 8.22 -14.28 -25.52
N LYS A 461 9.33 -14.20 -24.77
CA LYS A 461 10.69 -14.40 -25.31
C LYS A 461 11.57 -15.17 -24.36
N PHE A 462 12.52 -15.94 -24.91
CA PHE A 462 13.42 -16.82 -24.16
C PHE A 462 12.66 -17.90 -23.37
N THR A 463 11.61 -18.45 -23.99
CA THR A 463 10.80 -19.52 -23.41
C THR A 463 11.56 -20.84 -23.41
N VAL A 464 11.29 -21.68 -22.42
CA VAL A 464 11.84 -23.03 -22.29
C VAL A 464 10.73 -24.00 -21.90
N LYS A 465 10.90 -25.29 -22.18
CA LYS A 465 9.96 -26.31 -21.72
C LYS A 465 10.24 -26.63 -20.25
N GLU A 466 9.26 -26.40 -19.38
CA GLU A 466 9.36 -26.62 -17.94
C GLU A 466 8.43 -27.77 -17.49
N ALA A 467 8.79 -28.44 -16.39
CA ALA A 467 7.87 -29.31 -15.68
C ALA A 467 6.89 -28.46 -14.85
N PRO A 468 5.68 -28.98 -14.54
CA PRO A 468 4.75 -28.27 -13.65
C PRO A 468 5.40 -27.96 -12.29
N PRO A 469 5.12 -26.78 -11.69
CA PRO A 469 5.68 -26.41 -10.41
C PRO A 469 5.23 -27.39 -9.30
N THR A 470 6.15 -27.73 -8.41
CA THR A 470 5.90 -28.60 -7.24
C THR A 470 6.26 -27.86 -5.95
N GLY A 471 5.78 -28.35 -4.80
CA GLY A 471 6.10 -27.75 -3.50
C GLY A 471 5.39 -26.42 -3.20
N LEU A 472 4.33 -26.09 -3.95
CA LEU A 472 3.51 -24.92 -3.69
C LEU A 472 2.78 -25.06 -2.35
N LEU A 473 2.70 -23.96 -1.60
CA LEU A 473 1.92 -23.89 -0.38
C LEU A 473 0.42 -24.08 -0.72
N LYS A 474 -0.25 -24.94 0.04
CA LYS A 474 -1.70 -25.16 -0.06
C LYS A 474 -2.33 -25.07 1.31
N VAL A 475 -3.29 -24.17 1.45
CA VAL A 475 -4.12 -24.08 2.66
C VAL A 475 -5.14 -25.21 2.62
N LYS A 476 -5.07 -26.07 3.65
CA LYS A 476 -5.91 -27.27 3.73
C LYS A 476 -7.32 -26.93 4.23
N GLU A 477 -8.29 -27.78 3.91
CA GLU A 477 -9.71 -27.60 4.28
C GLU A 477 -9.93 -27.69 5.80
N GLU A 478 -9.05 -28.38 6.53
CA GLU A 478 -9.14 -28.49 7.99
C GLU A 478 -9.02 -27.14 8.69
N VAL A 479 -8.42 -26.13 8.05
CA VAL A 479 -8.39 -24.75 8.56
C VAL A 479 -9.82 -24.24 8.75
N GLU A 480 -10.66 -24.30 7.72
CA GLU A 480 -12.05 -23.84 7.78
C GLU A 480 -12.86 -24.61 8.85
N ILE A 481 -12.68 -25.93 8.92
CA ILE A 481 -13.37 -26.79 9.89
C ILE A 481 -12.96 -26.39 11.32
N SER A 482 -11.66 -26.23 11.56
CA SER A 482 -11.15 -25.85 12.88
C SER A 482 -11.59 -24.45 13.30
N GLN A 483 -11.56 -23.48 12.39
CA GLN A 483 -11.97 -22.11 12.66
C GLN A 483 -13.46 -22.03 13.01
N LYS A 484 -14.34 -22.68 12.24
CA LYS A 484 -15.78 -22.75 12.55
C LYS A 484 -16.05 -23.39 13.91
N LYS A 485 -15.31 -24.45 14.25
CA LYS A 485 -15.42 -25.10 15.55
C LYS A 485 -15.03 -24.15 16.68
N SER A 486 -13.86 -23.51 16.59
CA SER A 486 -13.38 -22.55 17.60
C SER A 486 -14.32 -21.35 17.75
N LEU A 487 -14.87 -20.84 16.64
CA LEU A 487 -15.88 -19.79 16.65
C LEU A 487 -17.15 -20.21 17.39
N GLY A 488 -17.65 -21.43 17.12
CA GLY A 488 -18.83 -21.97 17.81
C GLY A 488 -18.62 -22.16 19.32
N GLU A 489 -17.45 -22.68 19.71
CA GLU A 489 -17.07 -22.85 21.12
C GLU A 489 -16.97 -21.49 21.83
N MET A 490 -16.36 -20.48 21.19
CA MET A 490 -16.28 -19.12 21.71
C MET A 490 -17.67 -18.48 21.86
N LYS A 491 -18.53 -18.57 20.83
CA LYS A 491 -19.92 -18.05 20.87
C LYS A 491 -20.74 -18.71 22.00
N ALA A 492 -20.50 -19.98 22.29
CA ALA A 492 -21.17 -20.71 23.38
C ALA A 492 -20.66 -20.32 24.79
N GLY A 493 -19.41 -19.90 24.91
CA GLY A 493 -18.78 -19.57 26.20
C GLY A 493 -18.86 -18.10 26.63
N ARG A 494 -19.26 -17.17 25.75
CA ARG A 494 -19.33 -15.73 26.03
C ARG A 494 -20.64 -15.31 26.70
N ASP A 495 -20.65 -14.12 27.31
CA ASP A 495 -21.87 -13.49 27.84
C ASP A 495 -22.73 -12.92 26.70
N ALA A 496 -23.75 -13.69 26.29
CA ALA A 496 -24.65 -13.30 25.21
C ALA A 496 -25.47 -12.03 25.50
N ALA A 497 -25.79 -11.74 26.77
CA ALA A 497 -26.55 -10.56 27.14
C ALA A 497 -25.68 -9.30 27.02
N ALA A 498 -24.42 -9.38 27.46
CA ALA A 498 -23.45 -8.30 27.30
C ALA A 498 -23.17 -7.98 25.82
N VAL A 499 -22.97 -9.01 24.99
CA VAL A 499 -22.79 -8.85 23.53
C VAL A 499 -23.99 -8.13 22.91
N LYS A 500 -25.20 -8.60 23.18
CA LYS A 500 -26.43 -8.00 22.63
C LYS A 500 -26.57 -6.53 23.04
N ALA A 501 -26.28 -6.20 24.30
CA ALA A 501 -26.34 -4.83 24.79
C ALA A 501 -25.29 -3.92 24.12
N ALA A 502 -24.06 -4.42 23.94
CA ALA A 502 -22.99 -3.67 23.27
C ALA A 502 -23.32 -3.41 21.79
N LEU A 503 -23.82 -4.41 21.06
CA LEU A 503 -24.23 -4.28 19.66
C LEU A 503 -25.41 -3.30 19.48
N ALA A 504 -26.40 -3.31 20.38
CA ALA A 504 -27.51 -2.36 20.35
C ALA A 504 -27.05 -0.91 20.61
N THR A 505 -26.06 -0.75 21.49
CA THR A 505 -25.43 0.55 21.74
C THR A 505 -24.68 1.04 20.50
N LEU A 506 -23.92 0.14 19.85
CA LEU A 506 -23.23 0.44 18.60
C LEU A 506 -24.21 0.81 17.47
N GLU A 507 -25.33 0.12 17.35
CA GLU A 507 -26.37 0.43 16.37
C GLU A 507 -26.94 1.84 16.58
N THR A 508 -27.16 2.22 17.85
CA THR A 508 -27.62 3.57 18.22
C THR A 508 -26.59 4.63 17.82
N ALA A 509 -25.31 4.41 18.11
CA ALA A 509 -24.22 5.30 17.71
C ALA A 509 -24.09 5.42 16.18
N ALA A 510 -24.25 4.31 15.46
CA ALA A 510 -24.24 4.28 13.99
C ALA A 510 -25.37 5.09 13.37
N LYS A 511 -26.57 5.08 13.98
CA LYS A 511 -27.71 5.93 13.56
C LYS A 511 -27.50 7.41 13.88
N GLY A 512 -26.72 7.71 14.92
CA GLY A 512 -26.39 9.06 15.36
C GLY A 512 -25.11 9.63 14.74
N THR A 513 -24.48 10.56 15.45
CA THR A 513 -23.24 11.25 15.07
C THR A 513 -22.08 10.94 16.00
N ASP A 514 -22.26 10.04 16.96
CA ASP A 514 -21.22 9.65 17.90
C ASP A 514 -20.07 8.95 17.15
N ASN A 515 -18.85 9.13 17.68
CA ASN A 515 -17.68 8.43 17.17
C ASN A 515 -17.83 6.92 17.42
N LEU A 516 -17.66 6.11 16.38
CA LEU A 516 -17.92 4.67 16.46
C LEU A 516 -16.87 3.87 17.24
N MET A 517 -15.62 4.35 17.32
CA MET A 517 -14.50 3.56 17.85
C MET A 517 -14.68 3.10 19.31
N PRO A 518 -15.11 3.95 20.27
CA PRO A 518 -15.37 3.49 21.64
C PRO A 518 -16.43 2.38 21.71
N HIS A 519 -17.47 2.46 20.88
CA HIS A 519 -18.55 1.48 20.86
C HIS A 519 -18.12 0.15 20.21
N ILE A 520 -17.31 0.23 19.15
CA ILE A 520 -16.69 -0.97 18.54
C ILE A 520 -15.77 -1.64 19.56
N LEU A 521 -14.92 -0.89 20.27
CA LEU A 521 -14.02 -1.44 21.28
C LEU A 521 -14.79 -2.10 22.42
N ALA A 522 -15.90 -1.51 22.87
CA ALA A 522 -16.77 -2.10 23.89
C ALA A 522 -17.37 -3.43 23.42
N ALA A 523 -17.88 -3.52 22.18
CA ALA A 523 -18.42 -4.75 21.61
C ALA A 523 -17.34 -5.83 21.43
N VAL A 524 -16.16 -5.46 20.95
CA VAL A 524 -15.02 -6.36 20.82
C VAL A 524 -14.63 -6.96 22.17
N LYS A 525 -14.62 -6.16 23.25
CA LYS A 525 -14.30 -6.62 24.62
C LYS A 525 -15.33 -7.59 25.19
N THR A 526 -16.56 -7.61 24.68
CA THR A 526 -17.57 -8.64 25.01
C THR A 526 -17.44 -9.91 24.17
N TYR A 527 -16.43 -10.01 23.31
CA TYR A 527 -16.30 -11.05 22.30
C TYR A 527 -17.46 -11.08 21.29
N ALA A 528 -18.00 -9.91 20.94
CA ALA A 528 -18.81 -9.79 19.73
C ALA A 528 -17.91 -10.11 18.52
N THR A 529 -18.46 -10.80 17.53
CA THR A 529 -17.68 -11.18 16.35
C THR A 529 -17.55 -10.02 15.38
N LEU A 530 -16.57 -10.14 14.49
CA LEU A 530 -16.35 -9.25 13.36
C LEU A 530 -17.60 -9.21 12.47
N GLY A 531 -18.21 -10.37 12.19
CA GLY A 531 -19.45 -10.49 11.43
C GLY A 531 -20.62 -9.79 12.11
N GLU A 532 -20.80 -9.98 13.42
CA GLU A 532 -21.89 -9.34 14.17
C GLU A 532 -21.77 -7.81 14.18
N ILE A 533 -20.55 -7.29 14.35
CA ILE A 533 -20.28 -5.84 14.30
C ILE A 533 -20.50 -5.30 12.88
N ALA A 534 -20.02 -6.01 11.86
CA ALA A 534 -20.23 -5.64 10.47
C ALA A 534 -21.72 -5.69 10.07
N ASP A 535 -22.50 -6.62 10.63
CA ASP A 535 -23.95 -6.73 10.40
C ASP A 535 -24.74 -5.58 11.01
N VAL A 536 -24.33 -5.06 12.17
CA VAL A 536 -24.88 -3.80 12.72
C VAL A 536 -24.71 -2.67 11.71
N PHE A 537 -23.51 -2.52 11.15
CA PHE A 537 -23.26 -1.49 10.14
C PHE A 537 -23.98 -1.74 8.82
N ARG A 538 -24.08 -2.99 8.35
CA ARG A 538 -24.91 -3.32 7.17
C ARG A 538 -26.38 -2.96 7.38
N GLY A 539 -26.90 -3.14 8.59
CA GLY A 539 -28.28 -2.79 8.94
C GLY A 539 -28.54 -1.28 8.92
N VAL A 540 -27.56 -0.46 9.29
CA VAL A 540 -27.71 1.01 9.38
C VAL A 540 -27.26 1.73 8.11
N PHE A 541 -26.10 1.36 7.56
CA PHE A 541 -25.45 2.01 6.42
C PHE A 541 -25.82 1.36 5.08
N GLY A 542 -26.34 0.15 5.08
CA GLY A 542 -26.58 -0.64 3.87
C GLY A 542 -25.31 -1.29 3.32
N LYS A 543 -25.45 -1.91 2.13
CA LYS A 543 -24.34 -2.53 1.39
C LYS A 543 -24.11 -1.77 0.08
N HIS A 544 -22.84 -1.57 -0.29
CA HIS A 544 -22.52 -1.08 -1.62
C HIS A 544 -22.76 -2.18 -2.67
N THR A 545 -23.15 -1.78 -3.87
CA THR A 545 -23.24 -2.65 -5.04
C THR A 545 -22.55 -1.96 -6.19
N GLU A 546 -21.59 -2.64 -6.79
CA GLU A 546 -20.84 -2.09 -7.92
C GLU A 546 -21.76 -1.80 -9.09
N THR A 547 -21.56 -0.63 -9.72
CA THR A 547 -22.11 -0.36 -11.04
C THR A 547 -20.97 -0.55 -12.03
N VAL A 548 -20.99 -1.64 -12.80
CA VAL A 548 -19.95 -1.92 -13.79
C VAL A 548 -20.00 -0.83 -14.86
N VAL A 549 -18.95 -0.02 -14.95
CA VAL A 549 -18.74 0.94 -16.03
C VAL A 549 -17.87 0.23 -17.07
N LEU A 550 -18.45 -0.14 -18.21
CA LEU A 550 -17.79 -0.77 -19.35
C LEU A 550 -17.27 0.25 -20.35
#